data_AF-A0A7Y4DU67-F1
#
_entry.id   AF-A0A7Y4DU67-F1
#
_cell.length_a   1.000
_cell.length_b   1.000
_cell.length_c   1.000
_cell.angle_alpha   90.00
_cell.angle_beta   90.00
_cell.angle_gamma   90.00
#
_symmetry.space_group_name_H-M   'P 1'
#
loop_
_entity.id
_entity.type
_entity.pdbx_description
1 polymer ?
#
loop_
_entity_poly.entity_id
_entity_poly.type
_entity_poly.pdbx_seq_one_letter_code
_entity_poly.pdbx_strand_id
1 'polypeptide(L)'
;MVVLAVFVLIQFFILFNKKYLYSRLLPVFIIIAVVTTFSVYSIISNQALLDSSFILRWALEPIINYINLGEFSTSSSDTLSSFYFYPGDQTFYYGDWQYVNKDGSYYYHVDAGYMRVMLFMGIIYSSIYYIIWISMNLAIMNKLHYRNAKVFVIFFIITMFLLHYKGNAFVDASSMIRLYIFYVCYILTRRFYEK
;
A
#
# COMPACT_ATOMS: atom_id res chain seq x y z
N MET A 1 -3.24 -4.31 -0.13
CA MET A 1 -2.67 -5.24 0.88
C MET A 1 -1.48 -6.05 0.37
N VAL A 2 -1.56 -6.69 -0.80
CA VAL A 2 -0.46 -7.52 -1.36
C VAL A 2 0.87 -6.75 -1.49
N VAL A 3 0.85 -5.53 -2.05
CA VAL A 3 2.06 -4.69 -2.18
C VAL A 3 2.69 -4.36 -0.83
N LEU A 4 1.87 -4.18 0.21
CA LEU A 4 2.35 -3.92 1.57
C LEU A 4 3.00 -5.17 2.20
N ALA A 5 2.39 -6.35 1.97
CA ALA A 5 2.95 -7.62 2.44
C ALA A 5 4.29 -7.90 1.75
N VAL A 6 4.38 -7.69 0.43
CA VAL A 6 5.63 -7.79 -0.34
C VAL A 6 6.67 -6.79 0.18
N PHE A 7 6.26 -5.55 0.47
CA PHE A 7 7.12 -4.53 1.07
C PHE A 7 7.70 -4.96 2.42
N VAL A 8 6.85 -5.44 3.34
CA VAL A 8 7.28 -5.93 4.65
C VAL A 8 8.23 -7.12 4.51
N LEU A 9 7.96 -8.04 3.57
CA LEU A 9 8.81 -9.21 3.30
C LEU A 9 10.18 -8.81 2.75
N ILE A 10 10.24 -7.85 1.82
CA ILE A 10 11.50 -7.34 1.25
C ILE A 10 12.31 -6.60 2.33
N GLN A 11 11.65 -5.78 3.14
CA GLN A 11 12.30 -5.08 4.26
C GLN A 11 12.87 -6.06 5.28
N PHE A 12 12.10 -7.10 5.60
CA PHE A 12 12.53 -8.17 6.48
C PHE A 12 13.72 -8.95 5.89
N PHE A 13 13.71 -9.21 4.58
CA PHE A 13 14.81 -9.88 3.86
C PHE A 13 16.11 -9.06 3.82
N ILE A 14 16.01 -7.73 3.69
CA ILE A 14 17.17 -6.82 3.66
C ILE A 14 17.78 -6.64 5.06
N LEU A 15 16.95 -6.67 6.11
CA LEU A 15 17.38 -6.39 7.49
C LEU A 15 17.85 -7.64 8.26
N PHE A 16 17.39 -8.85 7.92
CA PHE A 16 17.75 -10.06 8.65
C PHE A 16 19.01 -10.76 8.10
N ASN A 17 19.81 -11.30 9.02
CA ASN A 17 20.98 -12.10 8.69
C ASN A 17 20.56 -13.34 7.87
N LYS A 18 21.14 -13.50 6.67
CA LYS A 18 20.81 -14.59 5.71
C LYS A 18 20.79 -15.97 6.38
N LYS A 19 21.72 -16.25 7.30
CA LYS A 19 21.78 -17.54 8.02
C LYS A 19 20.57 -17.79 8.92
N TYR A 20 20.06 -16.75 9.57
CA TYR A 20 18.87 -16.84 10.43
C TYR A 20 17.58 -16.95 9.59
N LEU A 21 17.51 -16.23 8.47
CA LEU A 21 16.41 -16.28 7.52
C LEU A 21 16.16 -17.72 7.01
N TYR A 22 17.20 -18.39 6.49
CA TYR A 22 17.06 -19.73 5.92
C TYR A 22 16.80 -20.82 6.96
N SER A 23 17.37 -20.71 8.17
CA SER A 23 17.28 -21.76 9.19
C SER A 23 16.00 -21.72 10.03
N ARG A 24 15.35 -20.55 10.17
CA ARG A 24 14.21 -20.39 11.08
C ARG A 24 12.95 -19.85 10.41
N LEU A 25 13.08 -18.94 9.45
CA LEU A 25 11.93 -18.22 8.88
C LEU A 25 11.41 -18.89 7.62
N LEU A 26 12.29 -19.39 6.75
CA LEU A 26 11.91 -20.08 5.51
C LEU A 26 11.00 -21.30 5.77
N PRO A 27 11.26 -22.19 6.74
CA PRO A 27 10.36 -23.31 7.04
C PRO A 27 8.96 -22.85 7.47
N VAL A 28 8.88 -21.76 8.25
CA VAL A 28 7.61 -21.18 8.71
C VAL A 28 6.83 -20.60 7.53
N PHE A 29 7.48 -19.87 6.62
CA PHE A 29 6.84 -19.36 5.40
C PHE A 29 6.32 -20.49 4.51
N ILE A 30 7.08 -21.58 4.36
CA ILE A 30 6.64 -22.76 3.59
C ILE A 30 5.41 -23.39 4.23
N ILE A 31 5.40 -23.58 5.55
CA ILE A 31 4.23 -24.13 6.27
C ILE A 31 3.02 -23.22 6.08
N ILE A 32 3.17 -21.90 6.26
CA ILE A 32 2.09 -20.93 6.05
C ILE A 32 1.58 -21.01 4.60
N ALA A 33 2.47 -21.08 3.62
CA ALA A 33 2.09 -21.17 2.22
C ALA A 33 1.31 -22.46 1.92
N VAL A 34 1.74 -23.60 2.46
CA VAL A 34 1.03 -24.88 2.31
C VAL A 34 -0.35 -24.83 2.95
N VAL A 35 -0.44 -24.36 4.20
CA VAL A 35 -1.72 -24.23 4.93
C VAL A 35 -2.67 -23.29 4.21
N THR A 36 -2.17 -22.15 3.70
CA THR A 36 -2.98 -21.17 2.98
C THR A 36 -3.47 -21.74 1.67
N THR A 37 -2.60 -22.42 0.92
CA THR A 37 -2.96 -23.08 -0.35
C THR A 37 -4.02 -24.16 -0.13
N PHE A 38 -3.87 -24.99 0.90
CA PHE A 38 -4.85 -26.01 1.25
C PHE A 38 -6.20 -25.41 1.67
N SER A 39 -6.17 -24.32 2.44
CA SER A 39 -7.37 -23.58 2.85
C SER A 39 -8.11 -22.99 1.64
N VAL A 40 -7.38 -22.34 0.73
CA VAL A 40 -7.92 -21.77 -0.50
C VAL A 40 -8.52 -22.85 -1.39
N TYR A 41 -7.83 -23.98 -1.58
CA TYR A 41 -8.35 -25.12 -2.34
C TYR A 41 -9.66 -25.65 -1.74
N SER A 42 -9.69 -25.84 -0.41
CA SER A 42 -10.88 -26.33 0.30
C SER A 42 -12.07 -25.39 0.13
N ILE A 43 -11.84 -24.07 0.18
CA ILE A 43 -12.89 -23.07 -0.02
C ILE A 43 -13.38 -23.05 -1.47
N ILE A 44 -12.47 -23.07 -2.45
CA ILE A 44 -12.84 -23.06 -3.88
C ILE A 44 -13.61 -24.33 -4.26
N SER A 45 -13.26 -25.48 -3.69
CA SER A 45 -13.97 -26.73 -3.92
C SER A 45 -15.40 -26.74 -3.36
N ASN A 46 -15.74 -25.81 -2.46
CA ASN A 46 -17.06 -25.69 -1.85
C ASN A 46 -17.80 -24.45 -2.36
N GLN A 47 -18.48 -24.59 -3.51
CA GLN A 47 -19.17 -23.48 -4.16
C GLN A 47 -20.28 -22.85 -3.28
N ALA A 48 -20.93 -23.63 -2.42
CA ALA A 48 -21.95 -23.11 -1.49
C ALA A 48 -21.36 -22.12 -0.46
N LEU A 49 -20.11 -22.33 -0.02
CA LEU A 49 -19.40 -21.40 0.86
C LEU A 49 -18.95 -20.12 0.14
N LEU A 50 -18.55 -20.23 -1.12
CA LEU A 50 -18.18 -19.08 -1.93
C LEU A 50 -19.38 -18.18 -2.25
N ASP A 51 -20.53 -18.77 -2.59
CA ASP A 51 -21.72 -18.01 -2.95
C ASP A 51 -22.42 -17.38 -1.74
N SER A 52 -22.29 -17.99 -0.56
CA SER A 52 -22.88 -17.47 0.69
C SER A 52 -22.08 -16.33 1.31
N SER A 53 -20.82 -16.11 0.94
CA SER A 53 -19.96 -15.09 1.54
C SER A 53 -19.38 -14.14 0.50
N PHE A 54 -19.93 -12.92 0.47
CA PHE A 54 -19.41 -11.81 -0.34
C PHE A 54 -17.90 -11.58 -0.11
N ILE A 55 -17.45 -11.65 1.14
CA ILE A 55 -16.04 -11.39 1.51
C ILE A 55 -15.13 -12.47 0.93
N LEU A 56 -15.52 -13.75 0.98
CA LEU A 56 -14.72 -14.84 0.43
C LEU A 56 -14.64 -14.74 -1.09
N ARG A 57 -15.78 -14.47 -1.74
CA ARG A 57 -15.84 -14.30 -3.19
C ARG A 57 -14.99 -13.12 -3.66
N TRP A 58 -15.05 -11.99 -2.96
CA TRP A 58 -14.22 -10.83 -3.26
C TRP A 58 -12.72 -11.07 -2.99
N ALA A 59 -12.37 -11.71 -1.86
CA ALA A 59 -10.98 -11.97 -1.51
C ALA A 59 -10.29 -12.99 -2.44
N LEU A 60 -11.04 -13.98 -2.93
CA LEU A 60 -10.55 -15.02 -3.83
C LEU A 60 -10.77 -14.71 -5.32
N GLU A 61 -11.44 -13.60 -5.63
CA GLU A 61 -11.72 -13.14 -7.00
C GLU A 61 -10.50 -13.23 -7.94
N PRO A 62 -9.29 -12.71 -7.61
CA PRO A 62 -8.14 -12.84 -8.50
C PRO A 62 -7.69 -14.28 -8.75
N ILE A 63 -7.90 -15.19 -7.78
CA ILE A 63 -7.55 -16.61 -7.92
C ILE A 63 -8.60 -17.32 -8.79
N ILE A 64 -9.88 -17.01 -8.57
CA ILE A 64 -11.00 -17.55 -9.36
C ILE A 64 -10.88 -17.09 -10.82
N ASN A 65 -10.60 -15.81 -11.05
CA ASN A 65 -10.40 -15.27 -12.40
C ASN A 65 -9.19 -15.89 -13.09
N TYR A 66 -8.09 -16.13 -12.36
CA TYR A 66 -6.94 -16.82 -12.93
C TYR A 66 -7.26 -18.26 -13.35
N ILE A 67 -8.01 -19.00 -12.52
CA ILE A 67 -8.44 -20.37 -12.83
C ILE A 67 -9.39 -20.40 -14.04
N ASN A 68 -10.33 -19.46 -14.12
CA ASN A 68 -11.38 -19.47 -15.14
C ASN A 68 -10.99 -18.80 -16.46
N LEU A 69 -10.22 -17.71 -16.40
CA LEU A 69 -9.90 -16.83 -17.53
C LEU A 69 -8.41 -16.84 -17.90
N GLY A 70 -7.55 -17.41 -17.04
CA GLY A 70 -6.09 -17.41 -17.23
C GLY A 70 -5.41 -16.10 -16.84
N GLU A 71 -6.14 -15.12 -16.33
CA GLU A 71 -5.63 -13.78 -16.01
C GLU A 71 -5.89 -13.39 -14.55
N PHE A 72 -4.92 -12.73 -13.93
CA PHE A 72 -5.08 -12.13 -12.59
C PHE A 72 -5.79 -10.77 -12.68
N SER A 73 -7.09 -10.79 -12.98
CA SER A 73 -7.94 -9.61 -12.96
C SER A 73 -8.77 -9.54 -11.67
N THR A 74 -9.10 -8.34 -11.22
CA THR A 74 -10.09 -8.12 -10.16
C THR A 74 -10.98 -6.97 -10.61
N SER A 75 -12.27 -7.03 -10.27
CA SER A 75 -13.23 -5.95 -10.51
C SER A 75 -12.68 -4.56 -10.14
N SER A 76 -11.95 -4.46 -9.01
CA SER A 76 -11.29 -3.23 -8.52
C SER A 76 -10.04 -2.78 -9.27
N SER A 77 -9.39 -3.65 -10.05
CA SER A 77 -8.20 -3.30 -10.84
C SER A 77 -8.60 -2.77 -12.22
N ASP A 78 -9.69 -3.29 -12.79
CA ASP A 78 -10.23 -2.83 -14.07
C ASP A 78 -10.87 -1.43 -13.95
N THR A 79 -11.52 -1.13 -12.81
CA THR A 79 -12.05 0.21 -12.51
C THR A 79 -10.97 1.24 -12.17
N LEU A 80 -9.76 0.82 -11.77
CA LEU A 80 -8.71 1.76 -11.37
C LEU A 80 -8.31 2.69 -12.51
N SER A 81 -8.32 2.20 -13.75
CA SER A 81 -8.06 3.02 -14.93
C SER A 81 -9.11 4.12 -15.12
N SER A 82 -10.38 3.81 -14.85
CA SER A 82 -11.50 4.76 -14.96
C SER A 82 -11.49 5.85 -13.89
N PHE A 83 -10.72 5.67 -12.81
CA PHE A 83 -10.59 6.67 -11.75
C PHE A 83 -9.65 7.82 -12.12
N TYR A 84 -8.79 7.66 -13.13
CA TYR A 84 -7.90 8.71 -13.58
C TYR A 84 -8.50 9.43 -14.77
N PHE A 85 -9.05 10.61 -14.52
CA PHE A 85 -9.64 11.47 -15.54
C PHE A 85 -9.24 12.92 -15.32
N TYR A 86 -9.53 13.76 -16.30
CA TYR A 86 -9.32 15.20 -16.21
C TYR A 86 -10.64 15.89 -15.78
N PRO A 87 -10.71 16.52 -14.59
CA PRO A 87 -11.96 17.07 -14.04
C PRO A 87 -12.33 18.46 -14.58
N GLY A 88 -11.50 19.08 -15.42
CA GLY A 88 -11.62 20.47 -15.86
C GLY A 88 -10.56 21.37 -15.21
N ASP A 89 -10.28 22.53 -15.81
CA ASP A 89 -9.15 23.39 -15.46
C ASP A 89 -9.15 23.82 -13.99
N GLN A 90 -10.28 24.33 -13.50
CA GLN A 90 -10.36 24.89 -12.15
C GLN A 90 -10.06 23.82 -11.08
N THR A 91 -10.76 22.68 -11.16
CA THR A 91 -10.55 21.55 -10.25
C THR A 91 -9.16 20.94 -10.42
N PHE A 92 -8.65 20.84 -11.66
CA PHE A 92 -7.32 20.30 -11.90
C PHE A 92 -6.22 21.14 -11.26
N TYR A 93 -6.29 22.48 -11.34
CA TYR A 93 -5.25 23.35 -10.79
C TYR A 93 -5.38 23.59 -9.29
N TYR A 94 -6.60 23.83 -8.79
CA TYR A 94 -6.85 24.31 -7.42
C TYR A 94 -7.64 23.34 -6.55
N GLY A 95 -8.31 22.35 -7.15
CA GLY A 95 -9.22 21.44 -6.45
C GLY A 95 -10.51 22.12 -6.02
N ASP A 96 -11.46 21.30 -5.57
CA ASP A 96 -12.78 21.74 -5.13
C ASP A 96 -12.90 21.83 -3.61
N TRP A 97 -11.83 21.50 -2.87
CA TRP A 97 -11.77 21.43 -1.40
C TRP A 97 -12.86 20.53 -0.79
N GLN A 98 -13.36 19.59 -1.58
CA GLN A 98 -14.38 18.62 -1.20
C GLN A 98 -13.79 17.20 -1.24
N TYR A 99 -13.81 16.53 -0.09
CA TYR A 99 -13.23 15.20 0.05
C TYR A 99 -14.27 14.07 0.02
N VAL A 100 -15.48 14.37 0.51
CA VAL A 100 -16.60 13.44 0.66
C VAL A 100 -17.87 14.17 0.21
N ASN A 101 -18.78 13.43 -0.40
CA ASN A 101 -20.13 13.88 -0.74
C ASN A 101 -21.04 13.91 0.51
N LYS A 102 -22.21 14.54 0.38
CA LYS A 102 -23.19 14.62 1.49
C LYS A 102 -23.72 13.25 1.95
N ASP A 103 -23.68 12.25 1.07
CA ASP A 103 -24.08 10.88 1.33
C ASP A 103 -22.98 10.03 2.01
N GLY A 104 -21.80 10.61 2.27
CA GLY A 104 -20.66 9.92 2.87
C GLY A 104 -19.78 9.17 1.87
N SER A 105 -20.13 9.18 0.58
CA SER A 105 -19.29 8.60 -0.47
C SER A 105 -18.11 9.51 -0.81
N TYR A 106 -17.03 8.93 -1.36
CA TYR A 106 -15.90 9.75 -1.83
C TYR A 106 -16.33 10.68 -2.96
N TYR A 107 -15.72 11.88 -3.00
CA TYR A 107 -15.98 12.83 -4.06
C TYR A 107 -15.70 12.19 -5.43
N TYR A 108 -16.62 12.38 -6.39
CA TYR A 108 -16.67 11.65 -7.67
C TYR A 108 -16.73 10.12 -7.60
N HIS A 109 -17.01 9.52 -6.43
CA HIS A 109 -16.98 8.07 -6.20
C HIS A 109 -15.65 7.41 -6.60
N VAL A 110 -14.55 8.17 -6.54
CA VAL A 110 -13.20 7.68 -6.89
C VAL A 110 -12.47 7.16 -5.67
N ASP A 111 -11.91 5.95 -5.77
CA ASP A 111 -11.04 5.35 -4.74
C ASP A 111 -9.58 5.20 -5.23
N ALA A 112 -9.05 6.25 -5.85
CA ALA A 112 -7.64 6.37 -6.23
C ALA A 112 -6.98 7.51 -5.46
N GLY A 113 -5.83 7.25 -4.81
CA GLY A 113 -5.22 8.20 -3.88
C GLY A 113 -4.82 9.52 -4.52
N TYR A 114 -4.06 9.48 -5.63
CA TYR A 114 -3.67 10.70 -6.35
C TYR A 114 -4.87 11.49 -6.83
N MET A 115 -5.88 10.81 -7.37
CA MET A 115 -7.08 11.47 -7.87
C MET A 115 -7.84 12.16 -6.74
N ARG A 116 -7.99 11.53 -5.58
CA ARG A 116 -8.68 12.14 -4.43
C ARG A 116 -7.95 13.37 -3.90
N VAL A 117 -6.62 13.31 -3.80
CA VAL A 117 -5.82 14.47 -3.38
C VAL A 117 -5.89 15.57 -4.45
N MET A 118 -5.81 15.23 -5.73
CA MET A 118 -5.91 16.20 -6.83
C MET A 118 -7.30 16.84 -6.92
N LEU A 119 -8.39 16.08 -6.79
CA LEU A 119 -9.75 16.64 -6.75
C LEU A 119 -9.96 17.54 -5.54
N PHE A 120 -9.34 17.23 -4.40
CA PHE A 120 -9.49 18.00 -3.18
C PHE A 120 -8.69 19.32 -3.23
N MET A 121 -7.41 19.29 -3.58
CA MET A 121 -6.53 20.46 -3.48
C MET A 121 -5.82 20.82 -4.78
N GLY A 122 -6.18 20.21 -5.91
CA GLY A 122 -5.57 20.48 -7.21
C GLY A 122 -4.11 20.02 -7.32
N ILE A 123 -3.56 20.08 -8.52
CA ILE A 123 -2.18 19.68 -8.79
C ILE A 123 -1.16 20.60 -8.11
N ILE A 124 -1.48 21.88 -7.94
CA ILE A 124 -0.56 22.87 -7.35
C ILE A 124 -0.32 22.54 -5.88
N TYR A 125 -1.38 22.48 -5.07
CA TYR A 125 -1.23 22.23 -3.63
C TYR A 125 -0.86 20.77 -3.34
N SER A 126 -1.34 19.81 -4.13
CA SER A 126 -0.93 18.41 -3.97
C SER A 126 0.56 18.20 -4.27
N SER A 127 1.12 18.87 -5.29
CA SER A 127 2.55 18.83 -5.57
C SER A 127 3.36 19.41 -4.40
N ILE A 128 2.93 20.53 -3.83
CA ILE A 128 3.57 21.12 -2.65
C ILE A 128 3.53 20.13 -1.47
N TYR A 129 2.38 19.50 -1.23
CA TYR A 129 2.21 18.49 -0.19
C TYR A 129 3.19 17.32 -0.36
N TYR A 130 3.30 16.76 -1.56
CA TYR A 130 4.24 15.67 -1.85
C TYR A 130 5.71 16.11 -1.73
N ILE A 131 6.05 17.31 -2.18
CA ILE A 131 7.41 17.87 -2.05
C ILE A 131 7.80 18.02 -0.58
N ILE A 132 6.91 18.57 0.24
CA ILE A 132 7.15 18.70 1.70
C ILE A 132 7.40 17.31 2.29
N TRP A 133 6.54 16.33 1.99
CA TRP A 133 6.70 14.98 2.52
C TRP A 133 8.01 14.31 2.08
N ILE A 134 8.40 14.43 0.81
CA ILE A 134 9.67 13.91 0.29
C ILE A 134 10.85 14.61 1.00
N SER A 135 10.82 15.94 1.10
CA SER A 135 11.90 16.71 1.71
C SER A 135 12.11 16.36 3.18
N MET A 136 11.05 16.10 3.94
CA MET A 136 11.12 15.62 5.33
C MET A 136 11.83 14.26 5.40
N ASN A 137 11.49 13.33 4.51
CA ASN A 137 12.12 12.00 4.47
C ASN A 137 13.60 12.08 4.08
N LEU A 138 13.96 12.93 3.11
CA LEU A 138 15.36 13.16 2.73
C LEU A 138 16.17 13.82 3.85
N ALA A 139 15.56 14.76 4.60
CA ALA A 139 16.19 15.37 5.77
C ALA A 139 16.47 14.35 6.89
N ILE A 140 15.54 13.40 7.10
CA ILE A 140 15.75 12.27 8.02
C ILE A 140 16.89 11.38 7.52
N MET A 141 16.90 11.03 6.24
CA MET A 141 17.93 10.18 5.61
C MET A 141 19.35 10.69 5.88
N ASN A 142 19.58 12.00 5.81
CA ASN A 142 20.89 12.60 6.04
C ASN A 142 21.39 12.47 7.49
N LYS A 143 20.48 12.24 8.45
CA LYS A 143 20.80 12.04 9.87
C LYS A 143 21.04 10.58 10.25
N LEU A 144 20.88 9.64 9.31
CA LEU A 144 21.06 8.21 9.55
C LEU A 144 22.50 7.78 9.26
N HIS A 145 23.11 7.03 10.18
CA HIS A 145 24.52 6.62 10.07
C HIS A 145 24.75 5.11 9.84
N TYR A 146 23.69 4.32 9.65
CA TYR A 146 23.84 2.88 9.38
C TYR A 146 23.91 2.57 7.87
N ARG A 147 24.67 1.51 7.54
CA ARG A 147 25.14 1.14 6.18
C ARG A 147 24.05 1.07 5.09
N ASN A 148 22.80 0.78 5.45
CA ASN A 148 21.68 0.59 4.50
C ASN A 148 20.53 1.60 4.68
N ALA A 149 20.72 2.63 5.50
CA ALA A 149 19.65 3.57 5.88
C ALA A 149 19.06 4.32 4.69
N LYS A 150 19.93 4.79 3.79
CA LYS A 150 19.53 5.59 2.63
C LYS A 150 18.69 4.76 1.65
N VAL A 151 19.12 3.52 1.41
CA VAL A 151 18.38 2.56 0.56
C VAL A 151 17.00 2.30 1.13
N PHE A 152 16.90 2.11 2.46
CA PHE A 152 15.63 1.94 3.15
C PHE A 152 14.70 3.14 2.91
N VAL A 153 15.19 4.37 3.13
CA VAL A 153 14.37 5.59 2.99
C VAL A 153 13.86 5.75 1.56
N ILE A 154 14.75 5.59 0.57
CA ILE A 154 14.39 5.71 -0.85
C ILE A 154 13.31 4.67 -1.22
N PHE A 155 13.51 3.42 -0.80
CA PHE A 155 12.55 2.35 -1.07
C PHE A 155 11.20 2.58 -0.37
N PHE A 156 11.22 3.12 0.86
CA PHE A 156 10.02 3.53 1.58
C PHE A 156 9.26 4.64 0.84
N ILE A 157 9.95 5.69 0.38
CA ILE A 157 9.37 6.75 -0.44
C ILE A 157 8.68 6.15 -1.67
N ILE A 158 9.42 5.37 -2.49
CA ILE A 158 8.88 4.77 -3.72
C ILE A 158 7.62 3.95 -3.42
N THR A 159 7.66 3.13 -2.37
CA THR A 159 6.51 2.29 -2.01
C THR A 159 5.30 3.12 -1.59
N MET A 160 5.49 4.21 -0.85
CA MET A 160 4.39 5.10 -0.48
C MET A 160 3.71 5.68 -1.72
N PHE A 161 4.48 6.11 -2.74
CA PHE A 161 3.91 6.59 -4.00
C PHE A 161 3.20 5.47 -4.80
N LEU A 162 3.73 4.24 -4.81
CA LEU A 162 3.07 3.09 -5.45
C LEU A 162 1.76 2.71 -4.76
N LEU A 163 1.73 2.72 -3.42
CA LEU A 163 0.51 2.46 -2.66
C LEU A 163 -0.51 3.59 -2.85
N HIS A 164 -0.03 4.83 -2.98
CA HIS A 164 -0.89 5.97 -3.21
C HIS A 164 -1.61 5.93 -4.56
N TYR A 165 -1.01 5.25 -5.55
CA TYR A 165 -1.64 5.04 -6.85
C TYR A 165 -2.94 4.25 -6.74
N LYS A 166 -2.94 3.17 -5.94
CA LYS A 166 -4.11 2.29 -5.80
C LYS A 166 -5.05 2.70 -4.68
N GLY A 167 -4.61 3.54 -3.73
CA GLY A 167 -5.46 3.95 -2.62
C GLY A 167 -4.90 5.17 -1.88
N ASN A 168 -5.63 5.64 -0.89
CA ASN A 168 -5.26 6.90 -0.24
C ASN A 168 -4.22 6.73 0.89
N ALA A 169 -2.99 6.37 0.50
CA ALA A 169 -1.88 6.08 1.43
C ALA A 169 -1.45 7.26 2.32
N PHE A 170 -1.66 8.50 1.88
CA PHE A 170 -1.18 9.69 2.58
C PHE A 170 -2.19 10.30 3.56
N VAL A 171 -3.50 10.26 3.26
CA VAL A 171 -4.52 10.96 4.05
C VAL A 171 -5.35 10.00 4.92
N ASP A 172 -5.89 8.90 4.38
CA ASP A 172 -6.80 7.99 5.11
C ASP A 172 -6.09 6.78 5.72
N ALA A 173 -4.87 6.46 5.29
CA ALA A 173 -4.23 5.22 5.69
C ALA A 173 -3.63 5.30 7.11
N SER A 174 -4.51 5.15 8.10
CA SER A 174 -4.17 5.04 9.53
C SER A 174 -3.10 3.96 9.80
N SER A 175 -3.02 2.92 8.98
CA SER A 175 -1.98 1.88 9.05
C SER A 175 -0.63 2.36 8.48
N MET A 176 -0.62 3.19 7.44
CA MET A 176 0.62 3.74 6.86
C MET A 176 1.23 4.80 7.77
N ILE A 177 0.41 5.66 8.36
CA ILE A 177 0.86 6.66 9.36
C ILE A 177 1.47 5.94 10.56
N ARG A 178 0.86 4.83 11.02
CA ARG A 178 1.44 3.99 12.09
C ARG A 178 2.79 3.40 11.69
N LEU A 179 2.93 2.85 10.49
CA LEU A 179 4.22 2.35 9.99
C LEU A 179 5.28 3.46 9.89
N TYR A 180 4.89 4.65 9.44
CA TYR A 180 5.76 5.81 9.38
C TYR A 180 6.21 6.27 10.77
N ILE A 181 5.30 6.32 11.74
CA ILE A 181 5.62 6.64 13.14
C ILE A 181 6.55 5.59 13.73
N PHE A 182 6.29 4.29 13.53
CA PHE A 182 7.18 3.22 13.99
C PHE A 182 8.58 3.36 13.39
N TYR A 183 8.68 3.68 12.09
CA TYR A 183 9.94 3.95 11.41
C TYR A 183 10.70 5.14 12.02
N VAL A 184 10.02 6.27 12.24
CA VAL A 184 10.61 7.46 12.87
C VAL A 184 11.05 7.16 14.32
N CYS A 185 10.20 6.49 15.11
CA CYS A 185 10.52 6.09 16.49
C CYS A 185 11.70 5.12 16.55
N TYR A 186 11.79 4.16 15.62
CA TYR A 186 12.93 3.24 15.51
C TYR A 186 14.24 3.98 15.23
N ILE A 187 14.21 4.97 14.33
CA ILE A 187 15.36 5.83 14.05
C ILE A 187 15.77 6.64 15.27
N LEU A 188 14.81 7.28 15.95
CA LEU A 188 15.09 8.13 17.10
C LEU A 188 15.66 7.33 18.26
N THR A 189 15.13 6.13 18.54
CA THR A 189 15.62 5.25 19.61
C THR A 189 17.02 4.73 19.34
N ARG A 190 17.36 4.35 18.09
CA ARG A 190 18.73 3.92 17.76
C ARG A 190 19.79 4.99 17.97
N ARG A 191 19.46 6.27 17.76
CA ARG A 191 20.37 7.39 18.02
C ARG A 191 20.81 7.48 19.49
N PHE A 192 20.03 6.95 20.44
CA PHE A 192 20.37 6.92 21.85
C PHE A 192 21.29 5.75 22.25
N TYR A 193 21.35 4.69 21.44
CA TYR A 193 22.17 3.50 21.73
C TYR A 193 23.57 3.54 21.09
N GLU A 194 23.80 4.41 20.10
CA GLU A 194 25.10 4.59 19.44
C GLU A 194 25.93 5.77 20.03
N LYS A 195 25.52 6.31 21.19
CA LYS A 195 26.31 7.22 22.02
C LYS A 195 26.79 6.50 23.26
#